data_AF-A0A933XUU2-F1
#
_entry.id   AF-A0A933XUU2-F1
#
_cell.length_a   1.000
_cell.length_b   1.000
_cell.length_c   1.000
_cell.angle_alpha   90.00
_cell.angle_beta   90.00
_cell.angle_gamma   90.00
#
_symmetry.space_group_name_H-M   'P 1'
#
loop_
_entity.id
_entity.type
_entity.pdbx_description
1 polymer ?
#
loop_
_entity_poly.entity_id
_entity_poly.type
_entity_poly.pdbx_seq_one_letter_code
_entity_poly.pdbx_strand_id
1 'polypeptide(L)'
;SSFHGGILCVKPPLKRHAVQSSGGTGGTCNGVFSEDFNTYLASGADPALTAGAQVWLQNWSRDPGDAFTDSLSDAVTAVICP
;
A
#
# COMPACT_ATOMS: atom_id res chain seq x y z
N SER A 1 9.13 -10.58 9.38
CA SER A 1 8.58 -9.95 10.59
C SER A 1 7.07 -9.92 10.44
N SER A 2 6.36 -10.70 11.26
CA SER A 2 4.89 -10.73 11.28
C SER A 2 4.40 -9.37 11.78
N PHE A 3 3.61 -8.66 10.99
CA PHE A 3 3.02 -7.38 11.36
C PHE A 3 1.60 -7.70 11.82
N HIS A 4 1.37 -7.65 13.13
CA HIS A 4 0.12 -7.86 13.89
C HIS A 4 -1.19 -8.02 13.09
N GLY A 5 -1.35 -9.07 12.27
CA GLY A 5 -2.50 -9.22 11.37
C GLY A 5 -2.16 -9.82 10.00
N GLY A 6 -0.88 -9.83 9.61
CA GLY A 6 -0.39 -10.49 8.39
C GLY A 6 1.14 -10.47 8.24
N ILE A 7 1.61 -10.83 7.05
CA ILE A 7 3.02 -10.73 6.67
C ILE A 7 3.20 -9.41 5.91
N LEU A 8 4.10 -8.54 6.41
CA LEU A 8 4.61 -7.44 5.60
C LEU A 8 5.47 -8.03 4.49
N CYS A 9 4.90 -8.15 3.30
CA CYS A 9 5.57 -8.71 2.13
C CYS A 9 6.40 -7.66 1.36
N VAL A 10 6.48 -6.44 1.87
CA VAL A 10 7.29 -5.36 1.29
C VAL A 10 8.66 -5.34 1.96
N LYS A 11 9.71 -5.47 1.15
CA LYS A 11 11.11 -5.44 1.60
C LYS A 11 11.52 -4.01 1.98
N PRO A 12 12.15 -3.78 3.15
CA PRO A 12 12.72 -2.47 3.49
C PRO A 12 13.82 -2.02 2.52
N PRO A 13 14.03 -0.69 2.33
CA PRO A 13 13.33 0.41 3.01
C PRO A 13 11.91 0.66 2.46
N LEU A 14 10.96 0.90 3.37
CA LEU A 14 9.59 1.23 2.99
C LEU A 14 9.47 2.71 2.64
N LYS A 15 8.79 3.01 1.53
CA LYS A 15 8.36 4.35 1.16
C LYS A 15 6.86 4.42 1.31
N ARG A 16 6.36 5.45 1.99
CA ARG A 16 4.93 5.62 2.27
C ARG A 16 4.39 6.74 1.43
N HIS A 17 3.24 6.50 0.81
CA HIS A 17 2.43 7.55 0.22
C HIS A 17 1.78 8.40 1.31
N ALA A 18 1.13 9.48 0.88
CA ALA A 18 0.27 10.26 1.76
C ALA A 18 -0.82 9.37 2.38
N VAL A 19 -1.19 9.67 3.62
CA VAL A 19 -2.25 8.94 4.30
C VAL A 19 -3.57 9.16 3.56
N GLN A 20 -4.28 8.08 3.27
CA GLN A 20 -5.59 8.09 2.63
C GLN A 20 -6.68 7.61 3.62
N SER A 21 -7.91 8.08 3.42
CA SER A 21 -9.10 7.53 4.05
C SER A 21 -9.74 6.52 3.11
N SER A 22 -10.19 5.38 3.63
CA SER A 22 -10.91 4.38 2.84
C SER A 22 -12.31 4.85 2.41
N GLY A 23 -12.82 5.93 3.01
CA GLY A 23 -14.16 6.47 2.74
C GLY A 23 -15.32 5.54 3.14
N GLY A 24 -15.02 4.40 3.77
CA GLY A 24 -16.02 3.40 4.14
C GLY A 24 -16.86 3.79 5.35
N THR A 25 -17.99 3.09 5.53
CA THR A 25 -18.83 3.21 6.72
C THR A 25 -18.53 2.07 7.70
N GLY A 26 -18.41 2.40 8.98
CA GLY A 26 -18.09 1.41 10.03
C GLY A 26 -19.05 0.21 9.99
N GLY A 27 -18.50 -1.01 10.00
CA GLY A 27 -19.27 -2.26 9.98
C GLY A 27 -19.84 -2.68 8.62
N THR A 28 -19.52 -1.96 7.52
CA THR A 28 -20.10 -2.25 6.19
C THR A 28 -19.11 -2.77 5.14
N CYS A 29 -17.82 -2.92 5.51
CA CYS A 29 -16.75 -3.47 4.65
C CYS A 29 -16.71 -2.89 3.22
N ASN A 30 -17.13 -1.64 3.03
CA ASN A 30 -17.26 -0.98 1.73
C ASN A 30 -16.17 0.09 1.46
N GLY A 31 -15.19 0.20 2.37
CA GLY A 31 -14.07 1.11 2.21
C GLY A 31 -13.11 0.62 1.12
N VAL A 32 -12.59 1.54 0.34
CA VAL A 32 -11.64 1.25 -0.75
C VAL A 32 -10.47 2.20 -0.67
N PHE A 33 -9.26 1.67 -0.83
CA PHE A 33 -8.06 2.45 -1.07
C PHE A 33 -7.72 2.37 -2.55
N SER A 34 -7.53 3.53 -3.19
CA SER A 34 -7.17 3.63 -4.60
C SER A 34 -6.00 4.58 -4.75
N GLU A 35 -5.00 4.15 -5.52
CA GLU A 35 -3.81 4.93 -5.80
C GLU A 35 -3.49 4.81 -7.29
N ASP A 36 -3.23 5.94 -7.93
CA ASP A 36 -2.71 5.94 -9.30
C ASP A 36 -1.19 5.93 -9.25
N PHE A 37 -0.64 4.71 -9.35
CA PHE A 37 0.80 4.52 -9.32
C PHE A 37 1.52 5.21 -10.49
N ASN A 38 0.89 5.35 -11.67
CA ASN A 38 1.51 6.06 -12.79
C ASN A 38 1.65 7.56 -12.51
N THR A 39 0.64 8.15 -11.88
CA THR A 39 0.72 9.54 -11.42
C THR A 39 1.83 9.71 -10.37
N TYR A 40 1.98 8.76 -9.45
CA TYR A 40 3.07 8.76 -8.47
C TYR A 40 4.45 8.67 -9.15
N LEU A 41 4.63 7.77 -10.10
CA LEU A 41 5.86 7.65 -10.91
C LEU A 41 6.20 8.97 -11.62
N ALA A 42 5.21 9.58 -12.29
CA ALA A 42 5.38 10.82 -13.04
C ALA A 42 5.74 12.03 -12.15
N SER A 43 5.39 11.98 -10.85
CA SER A 43 5.72 13.06 -9.91
C SER A 43 7.23 13.18 -9.63
N GLY A 44 8.01 12.11 -9.86
CA GLY A 44 9.43 12.07 -9.51
C GLY A 44 9.71 12.07 -8.01
N ALA A 45 8.70 11.82 -7.17
CA ALA A 45 8.83 11.82 -5.70
C ALA A 45 9.81 10.76 -5.19
N ASP A 46 9.96 9.64 -5.92
CA ASP A 46 10.98 8.63 -5.66
C ASP A 46 11.87 8.43 -6.90
N PRO A 47 13.13 8.93 -6.88
CA PRO A 47 14.06 8.78 -7.99
C PRO A 47 14.50 7.33 -8.25
N ALA A 48 14.21 6.39 -7.34
CA ALA A 48 14.50 4.97 -7.55
C ALA A 48 13.46 4.26 -8.43
N LEU A 49 12.31 4.89 -8.68
CA LEU A 49 11.23 4.32 -9.49
C LEU A 49 11.43 4.64 -10.98
N THR A 50 12.37 3.92 -11.58
CA THR A 50 12.71 4.03 -12.99
C THR A 50 12.34 2.77 -13.77
N ALA A 51 12.37 2.86 -15.10
CA ALA A 51 12.18 1.71 -15.98
C ALA A 51 13.05 0.51 -15.55
N GLY A 52 12.43 -0.67 -15.46
CA GLY A 52 13.07 -1.90 -15.02
C GLY A 52 13.13 -2.12 -13.51
N ALA A 53 12.74 -1.14 -12.68
CA ALA A 53 12.66 -1.35 -11.24
C ALA A 53 11.49 -2.29 -10.89
N GLN A 54 11.78 -3.27 -10.04
CA GLN A 54 10.78 -4.14 -9.42
C GLN A 54 10.23 -3.46 -8.18
N VAL A 55 8.90 -3.36 -8.10
CA VAL A 55 8.19 -2.76 -6.97
C VAL A 55 7.30 -3.79 -6.27
N TRP A 56 7.11 -3.57 -4.97
CA TRP A 56 6.16 -4.29 -4.12
C TRP A 56 5.30 -3.24 -3.42
N LEU A 57 3.99 -3.33 -3.58
CA LEU A 57 3.04 -2.37 -3.04
C LEU A 57 2.07 -3.12 -2.11
N GLN A 58 1.85 -2.56 -0.93
CA GLN A 58 0.92 -3.10 0.05
C GLN A 58 0.28 -1.94 0.81
N ASN A 59 -1.03 -1.98 0.98
CA ASN A 59 -1.73 -1.04 1.83
C ASN A 59 -1.72 -1.55 3.27
N TRP A 60 -1.38 -0.65 4.18
CA TRP A 60 -1.48 -0.84 5.63
C TRP A 60 -2.40 0.22 6.19
N SER A 61 -3.55 -0.22 6.70
CA SER A 61 -4.61 0.65 7.22
C SER A 61 -4.85 0.41 8.70
N ARG A 62 -5.34 1.44 9.39
CA ARG A 62 -5.92 1.29 10.73
C ARG A 62 -7.38 0.88 10.58
N ASP A 63 -7.77 -0.19 11.23
CA ASP A 63 -9.15 -0.67 11.28
C ASP A 63 -9.53 -1.01 12.72
N PRO A 64 -10.17 -0.09 13.48
CA PRO A 64 -10.60 -0.36 14.85
C PRO A 64 -11.61 -1.51 14.99
N GLY A 65 -12.25 -1.94 13.89
CA GLY A 65 -13.15 -3.08 13.86
C GLY A 65 -12.43 -4.43 13.73
N ASP A 66 -11.15 -4.44 13.31
CA ASP A 66 -10.32 -5.64 13.26
C ASP A 66 -9.76 -6.00 14.65
N ALA A 67 -9.57 -7.29 14.91
CA ALA A 67 -9.06 -7.81 16.19
C ALA A 67 -7.66 -7.28 16.54
N PHE A 68 -6.83 -6.97 15.54
CA PHE A 68 -5.51 -6.38 15.72
C PHE A 68 -5.47 -4.88 15.48
N THR A 69 -6.61 -4.26 15.23
CA THR A 69 -6.80 -2.81 15.00
C THR A 69 -6.13 -2.27 13.74
N ASP A 70 -5.56 -3.13 12.91
CA ASP A 70 -4.97 -2.80 11.62
C ASP A 70 -5.24 -3.89 10.57
N SER A 71 -4.95 -3.58 9.31
CA SER A 71 -5.16 -4.52 8.21
C SER A 71 -4.12 -4.33 7.12
N LEU A 72 -3.83 -5.42 6.42
CA LEU A 72 -2.92 -5.45 5.28
C LEU A 72 -3.66 -5.93 4.03
N SER A 73 -3.40 -5.31 2.88
CA SER A 73 -3.86 -5.84 1.60
C SER A 73 -3.04 -7.06 1.17
N ASP A 74 -3.59 -7.86 0.26
CA ASP A 74 -2.84 -8.89 -0.46
C ASP A 74 -1.90 -8.21 -1.48
N ALA A 75 -0.66 -7.99 -1.06
CA ALA A 75 0.32 -7.16 -1.76
C ALA A 75 0.41 -7.45 -3.27
N VAL A 76 0.76 -6.44 -4.06
CA VAL A 76 1.00 -6.59 -5.51
C VAL A 76 2.46 -6.34 -5.85
N THR A 77 2.96 -7.04 -6.87
CA THR A 77 4.31 -6.84 -7.40
C THR A 77 4.27 -6.57 -8.90
N ALA A 78 5.09 -5.63 -9.36
CA ALA A 78 5.16 -5.24 -10.76
C ALA A 78 6.58 -4.78 -11.12
N VAL A 79 6.90 -4.83 -12.41
CA VAL A 79 8.10 -4.21 -12.99
C VAL A 79 7.67 -2.97 -13.75
N ILE A 80 8.36 -1.85 -13.55
CA ILE A 80 8.07 -0.61 -14.28
C ILE A 80 8.50 -0.78 -15.74
N CYS A 81 7.55 -0.58 -16.65
CA CYS A 81 7.81 -0.65 -18.09
C CYS A 81 8.78 0.46 -18.55
N PRO A 82 9.53 0.25 -19.65
CA PRO A 82 10.34 1.28 -20.29
C PRO A 82 9.55 2.51 -20.73
#